data_AF-A0A7L2D564-F1
#
_entry.id   AF-A0A7L2D564-F1
#
_cell.length_a   1.000
_cell.length_b   1.000
_cell.length_c   1.000
_cell.angle_alpha   90.00
_cell.angle_beta   90.00
_cell.angle_gamma   90.00
#
_symmetry.space_group_name_H-M   'P 1'
#
loop_
_entity.id
_entity.type
_entity.pdbx_description
1 polymer ?
#
loop_
_entity_poly.entity_id
_entity_poly.type
_entity_poly.pdbx_seq_one_letter_code
_entity_poly.pdbx_strand_id
1 'polypeptide(L)'
;IVGKIDADGDGFVTVEELKAWIKFAQKRWIYEDVERQWKGHDLNEDGLVSWEEYKNATYGYILDDPDPDDGFNYKQMMVRDERRFKMADKDGDLAATKEEFTAFLHPEEYDYMKDIVVQETMEDIDKNGDGFIDLEEYIGWDDGTGTRRVGHSGTRHSLQDGKLTREEIVDKSDLFVGSQATDFGEALVRHDEF
;
A
#
# COMPACT_ATOMS: atom_id res chain seq x y z
N ILE A 1 -24.22 -10.44 10.56
CA ILE A 1 -22.81 -10.57 10.13
C ILE A 1 -22.33 -12.00 10.29
N VAL A 2 -22.58 -12.65 11.45
CA VAL A 2 -22.26 -14.06 11.72
C VAL A 2 -22.78 -15.01 10.64
N GLY A 3 -24.05 -14.93 10.25
CA GLY A 3 -24.60 -15.78 9.16
C GLY A 3 -24.10 -15.47 7.74
N LYS A 4 -23.16 -14.52 7.56
CA LYS A 4 -22.41 -14.38 6.31
C LYS A 4 -21.03 -15.06 6.38
N ILE A 5 -20.55 -15.32 7.60
CA ILE A 5 -19.24 -15.92 7.89
C ILE A 5 -19.40 -17.43 8.04
N ASP A 6 -20.41 -17.85 8.81
CA ASP A 6 -20.87 -19.23 8.96
C ASP A 6 -21.41 -19.74 7.61
N ALA A 7 -20.55 -20.46 6.90
CA ALA A 7 -20.77 -20.85 5.50
C ALA A 7 -21.49 -22.20 5.42
N ASP A 8 -21.29 -23.07 6.40
CA ASP A 8 -21.96 -24.36 6.49
C ASP A 8 -23.29 -24.31 7.27
N GLY A 9 -23.56 -23.19 7.95
CA GLY A 9 -24.81 -22.92 8.65
C GLY A 9 -24.95 -23.72 9.95
N ASP A 10 -23.83 -24.17 10.54
CA ASP A 10 -23.82 -24.97 11.77
C ASP A 10 -24.02 -24.12 13.04
N GLY A 11 -24.05 -22.80 12.91
CA GLY A 11 -24.25 -21.84 13.98
C GLY A 11 -22.97 -21.44 14.71
N PHE A 12 -21.81 -21.96 14.30
CA PHE A 12 -20.49 -21.61 14.78
C PHE A 12 -19.70 -20.89 13.68
N VAL A 13 -18.57 -20.29 14.07
CA VAL A 13 -17.63 -19.70 13.12
C VAL A 13 -16.27 -20.32 13.41
N THR A 14 -15.81 -21.14 12.48
CA THR A 14 -14.48 -21.73 12.53
C THR A 14 -13.41 -20.73 12.10
N VAL A 15 -12.15 -21.01 12.43
CA VAL A 15 -11.00 -20.20 11.97
C VAL A 15 -10.91 -20.21 10.44
N GLU A 16 -11.30 -21.30 9.79
CA GLU A 16 -11.28 -21.43 8.33
C GLU A 16 -12.33 -20.54 7.67
N GLU A 17 -13.56 -20.56 8.18
CA GLU A 17 -14.64 -19.69 7.74
C GLU A 17 -14.33 -18.21 7.96
N LEU A 18 -13.76 -17.87 9.11
CA LEU A 18 -13.34 -16.50 9.39
C LEU A 18 -12.25 -16.05 8.41
N LYS A 19 -11.23 -16.89 8.15
CA LYS A 19 -10.18 -16.60 7.15
C LYS A 19 -10.76 -16.44 5.75
N ALA A 20 -11.68 -17.31 5.35
CA ALA A 20 -12.33 -17.25 4.05
C ALA A 20 -13.16 -15.97 3.91
N TRP A 21 -13.91 -15.61 4.95
CA TRP A 21 -14.68 -14.38 4.98
C TRP A 21 -13.80 -13.12 4.93
N ILE A 22 -12.70 -13.08 5.67
CA ILE A 22 -11.75 -11.96 5.62
C ILE A 22 -11.19 -11.80 4.20
N LYS A 23 -10.74 -12.88 3.56
CA LYS A 23 -10.25 -12.84 2.18
C LYS A 23 -11.33 -12.40 1.19
N PHE A 24 -12.57 -12.87 1.38
CA PHE A 24 -13.70 -12.46 0.53
C PHE A 24 -14.01 -10.97 0.69
N ALA A 25 -14.07 -10.48 1.93
CA ALA A 25 -14.32 -9.07 2.23
C ALA A 25 -13.21 -8.18 1.68
N GLN A 26 -11.95 -8.57 1.84
CA GLN A 26 -10.78 -7.86 1.32
C GLN A 26 -10.84 -7.76 -0.21
N LYS A 27 -11.04 -8.87 -0.92
CA LYS A 27 -11.19 -8.86 -2.39
C LYS A 27 -12.33 -7.98 -2.88
N ARG A 28 -13.45 -7.99 -2.16
CA ARG A 28 -14.60 -7.15 -2.49
C ARG A 28 -14.26 -5.67 -2.31
N TRP A 29 -13.58 -5.31 -1.23
CA TRP A 29 -13.16 -3.95 -0.97
C TRP A 29 -12.17 -3.46 -2.03
N ILE A 30 -11.14 -4.26 -2.36
CA ILE A 30 -10.19 -3.99 -3.45
C ILE A 30 -10.94 -3.73 -4.76
N TYR A 31 -11.87 -4.62 -5.11
CA TYR A 31 -12.64 -4.45 -6.34
C TYR A 31 -13.47 -3.16 -6.33
N GLU A 32 -14.15 -2.83 -5.22
CA GLU A 32 -14.92 -1.59 -5.10
C GLU A 32 -14.03 -0.34 -5.15
N ASP A 33 -12.82 -0.38 -4.59
CA ASP A 33 -11.84 0.71 -4.65
C ASP A 33 -11.31 0.91 -6.07
N VAL A 34 -10.89 -0.17 -6.73
CA VAL A 34 -10.43 -0.16 -8.12
C VAL A 34 -11.52 0.38 -9.04
N GLU A 35 -12.78 -0.07 -8.91
CA GLU A 35 -13.90 0.44 -9.73
C GLU A 35 -14.14 1.94 -9.54
N ARG A 36 -13.95 2.45 -8.32
CA ARG A 36 -14.11 3.87 -8.02
C ARG A 36 -12.99 4.68 -8.65
N GLN A 37 -11.74 4.24 -8.50
CA GLN A 37 -10.57 4.91 -9.08
C GLN A 37 -10.60 4.84 -10.60
N TRP A 38 -10.95 3.69 -11.18
CA TRP A 38 -10.98 3.45 -12.61
C TRP A 38 -11.81 4.51 -13.35
N LYS A 39 -13.03 4.79 -12.86
CA LYS A 39 -13.93 5.78 -13.48
C LYS A 39 -13.40 7.21 -13.47
N GLY A 40 -12.51 7.54 -12.53
CA GLY A 40 -11.88 8.86 -12.46
C GLY A 40 -10.69 9.03 -13.38
N HIS A 41 -10.14 7.92 -13.89
CA HIS A 41 -8.87 7.90 -14.62
C HIS A 41 -9.00 7.44 -16.07
N ASP A 42 -9.96 6.59 -16.41
CA ASP A 42 -10.30 6.21 -17.79
C ASP A 42 -11.14 7.34 -18.43
N LEU A 43 -10.47 8.45 -18.77
CA LEU A 43 -11.12 9.69 -19.23
C LEU A 43 -11.54 9.63 -20.70
N ASN A 44 -10.87 8.79 -21.49
CA ASN A 44 -11.15 8.61 -22.91
C ASN A 44 -12.11 7.43 -23.18
N GLU A 45 -12.47 6.66 -22.15
CA GLU A 45 -13.34 5.48 -22.19
C GLU A 45 -12.83 4.37 -23.13
N ASP A 46 -11.51 4.22 -23.29
CA ASP A 46 -10.90 3.18 -24.12
C ASP A 46 -10.76 1.82 -23.39
N GLY A 47 -11.07 1.80 -22.09
CA GLY A 47 -11.00 0.60 -21.26
C GLY A 47 -9.59 0.27 -20.78
N LEU A 48 -8.67 1.23 -20.84
CA LEU A 48 -7.35 1.22 -20.24
C LEU A 48 -7.16 2.49 -19.40
N VAL A 49 -6.18 2.48 -18.52
CA VAL A 49 -5.73 3.71 -17.83
C VAL A 49 -4.28 3.94 -18.19
N SER A 50 -4.01 4.92 -19.05
CA SER A 50 -2.65 5.30 -19.38
C SER A 50 -1.94 6.02 -18.24
N TRP A 51 -0.61 5.93 -18.19
CA TRP A 51 0.17 6.72 -17.22
C TRP A 51 -0.13 8.22 -17.32
N GLU A 52 -0.33 8.75 -18.52
CA GLU A 52 -0.64 10.17 -18.72
C GLU A 52 -2.02 10.56 -18.17
N GLU A 53 -3.02 9.69 -18.32
CA GLU A 53 -4.33 9.90 -17.71
C GLU A 53 -4.25 9.85 -16.18
N TYR A 54 -3.54 8.86 -15.64
CA TYR A 54 -3.29 8.77 -14.20
C TYR A 54 -2.61 10.03 -13.66
N LYS A 55 -1.51 10.42 -14.32
CA LYS A 55 -0.71 11.59 -13.95
C LYS A 55 -1.53 12.87 -13.99
N ASN A 56 -2.32 13.06 -15.05
CA ASN A 56 -3.10 14.28 -15.21
C ASN A 56 -4.27 14.37 -14.22
N ALA A 57 -4.97 13.26 -14.00
CA ALA A 57 -6.09 13.23 -13.04
C ALA A 57 -5.61 13.40 -11.59
N THR A 58 -4.45 12.83 -11.23
CA THR A 58 -3.90 12.85 -9.86
C THR A 58 -3.09 14.11 -9.57
N TYR A 59 -2.25 14.54 -10.52
CA TYR A 59 -1.26 15.60 -10.32
C TYR A 59 -1.49 16.83 -11.19
N GLY A 60 -2.44 16.81 -12.14
CA GLY A 60 -2.63 17.90 -13.11
C GLY A 60 -2.92 19.26 -12.47
N TYR A 61 -3.65 19.27 -11.34
CA TYR A 61 -3.92 20.51 -10.59
C TYR A 61 -2.74 20.99 -9.74
N ILE A 62 -1.82 20.08 -9.42
CA ILE A 62 -0.72 20.31 -8.46
C ILE A 62 0.52 20.82 -9.19
N LEU A 63 0.74 20.41 -10.44
CA LEU A 63 1.89 20.82 -11.24
C LEU A 63 1.90 22.31 -11.60
N ASP A 64 0.74 22.99 -11.52
CA ASP A 64 0.62 24.42 -11.78
C ASP A 64 0.86 25.29 -10.53
N ASP A 65 0.83 24.69 -9.34
CA ASP A 65 1.08 25.39 -8.08
C ASP A 65 2.55 25.27 -7.64
N PRO A 66 3.13 26.32 -7.02
CA PRO A 66 4.48 26.25 -6.48
C PRO A 66 4.56 25.19 -5.36
N ASP A 67 5.64 24.40 -5.36
CA ASP A 67 5.88 23.36 -4.35
C ASP A 67 5.67 23.94 -2.93
N PRO A 68 4.85 23.30 -2.07
CA PRO A 68 4.55 23.80 -0.73
C PRO A 68 5.82 23.80 0.13
N ASP A 69 5.94 24.82 1.00
CA ASP A 69 7.09 25.01 1.91
C ASP A 69 7.06 24.05 3.12
N ASP A 70 6.15 23.06 3.11
CA ASP A 70 5.99 22.03 4.15
C ASP A 70 6.86 20.79 3.91
N GLY A 71 7.62 20.76 2.82
CA GLY A 71 8.52 19.66 2.48
C GLY A 71 7.85 18.51 1.72
N PHE A 72 6.56 18.61 1.37
CA PHE A 72 5.91 17.67 0.44
C PHE A 72 6.41 17.91 -0.99
N ASN A 73 7.18 16.95 -1.50
CA ASN A 73 7.72 17.02 -2.86
C ASN A 73 6.88 16.15 -3.80
N TYR A 74 5.90 16.77 -4.45
CA TYR A 74 5.03 16.10 -5.43
C TYR A 74 5.80 15.41 -6.56
N LYS A 75 6.97 15.92 -6.93
CA LYS A 75 7.83 15.27 -7.94
C LYS A 75 8.35 13.92 -7.45
N GLN A 76 8.66 13.78 -6.16
CA GLN A 76 9.10 12.51 -5.58
C GLN A 76 7.96 11.49 -5.54
N MET A 77 6.75 11.91 -5.15
CA MET A 77 5.55 11.06 -5.18
C MET A 77 5.24 10.58 -6.60
N MET A 78 5.25 11.49 -7.58
CA MET A 78 5.06 11.15 -8.98
C MET A 78 6.08 10.14 -9.49
N VAL A 79 7.36 10.31 -9.16
CA VAL A 79 8.42 9.38 -9.59
C VAL A 79 8.22 8.00 -8.97
N ARG A 80 7.75 7.94 -7.73
CA ARG A 80 7.46 6.69 -7.02
C ARG A 80 6.25 5.98 -7.63
N ASP A 81 5.17 6.71 -7.90
CA ASP A 81 4.00 6.18 -8.59
C ASP A 81 4.33 5.73 -10.01
N GLU A 82 5.14 6.48 -10.76
CA GLU A 82 5.56 6.09 -12.12
C GLU A 82 6.35 4.79 -12.10
N ARG A 83 7.23 4.63 -11.11
CA ARG A 83 8.00 3.39 -10.91
C ARG A 83 7.07 2.22 -10.61
N ARG A 84 6.10 2.41 -9.71
CA ARG A 84 5.13 1.37 -9.35
C ARG A 84 4.23 1.01 -10.52
N PHE A 85 3.77 2.01 -11.29
CA PHE A 85 2.95 1.83 -12.48
C PHE A 85 3.68 0.98 -13.52
N LYS A 86 4.95 1.30 -13.80
CA LYS A 86 5.81 0.51 -14.70
C LYS A 86 6.09 -0.90 -14.21
N MET A 87 6.08 -1.14 -12.90
CA MET A 87 6.22 -2.49 -12.34
C MET A 87 4.91 -3.28 -12.50
N ALA A 88 3.77 -2.61 -12.36
CA ALA A 88 2.45 -3.21 -12.50
C ALA A 88 2.14 -3.59 -13.96
N ASP A 89 2.53 -2.72 -14.88
CA ASP A 89 2.46 -2.86 -16.34
C ASP A 89 3.37 -4.01 -16.84
N LYS A 90 2.76 -5.13 -17.24
CA LYS A 90 3.50 -6.34 -17.59
C LYS A 90 3.93 -6.38 -19.04
N ASP A 91 3.15 -5.77 -19.93
CA ASP A 91 3.45 -5.75 -21.36
C ASP A 91 4.26 -4.51 -21.78
N GLY A 92 4.35 -3.51 -20.89
CA GLY A 92 5.23 -2.35 -21.02
C GLY A 92 4.69 -1.30 -21.99
N ASP A 93 3.38 -1.29 -22.22
CA ASP A 93 2.73 -0.35 -23.14
C ASP A 93 2.37 1.01 -22.49
N LEU A 94 2.61 1.15 -21.18
CA LEU A 94 2.27 2.30 -20.34
C LEU A 94 0.75 2.58 -20.27
N ALA A 95 -0.08 1.57 -20.51
CA ALA A 95 -1.53 1.59 -20.41
C ALA A 95 -2.04 0.39 -19.60
N ALA A 96 -2.37 0.65 -18.33
CA ALA A 96 -2.76 -0.42 -17.42
C ALA A 96 -4.15 -0.98 -17.79
N THR A 97 -4.21 -2.29 -17.98
CA THR A 97 -5.45 -3.05 -17.90
C THR A 97 -6.05 -3.01 -16.49
N LYS A 98 -7.28 -3.48 -16.32
CA LYS A 98 -7.92 -3.50 -14.99
C LYS A 98 -7.15 -4.34 -13.98
N GLU A 99 -6.58 -5.44 -14.43
CA GLU A 99 -5.74 -6.31 -13.63
C GLU A 99 -4.43 -5.61 -13.21
N GLU A 100 -3.78 -4.90 -14.12
CA GLU A 100 -2.53 -4.17 -13.84
C GLU A 100 -2.78 -2.94 -12.98
N PHE A 101 -3.89 -2.23 -13.21
CA PHE A 101 -4.29 -1.11 -12.36
C PHE A 101 -4.66 -1.57 -10.94
N THR A 102 -5.26 -2.77 -10.81
CA THR A 102 -5.46 -3.39 -9.49
C THR A 102 -4.13 -3.69 -8.81
N ALA A 103 -3.14 -4.20 -9.54
CA ALA A 103 -1.80 -4.44 -9.01
C ALA A 103 -1.03 -3.15 -8.68
N PHE A 104 -1.31 -2.06 -9.39
CA PHE A 104 -0.76 -0.74 -9.09
C PHE A 104 -1.35 -0.14 -7.80
N LEU A 105 -2.66 -0.26 -7.61
CA LEU A 105 -3.36 0.26 -6.42
C LEU A 105 -3.19 -0.62 -5.18
N HIS A 106 -3.16 -1.93 -5.36
CA HIS A 106 -3.03 -2.93 -4.30
C HIS A 106 -1.84 -3.87 -4.56
N PRO A 107 -0.61 -3.34 -4.62
CA PRO A 107 0.58 -4.12 -4.94
C PRO A 107 0.86 -5.25 -3.93
N GLU A 108 0.38 -5.13 -2.69
CA GLU A 108 0.50 -6.16 -1.65
C GLU A 108 -0.20 -7.47 -2.00
N GLU A 109 -1.18 -7.44 -2.91
CA GLU A 109 -1.95 -8.62 -3.33
C GLU A 109 -1.28 -9.42 -4.46
N TYR A 110 -0.18 -8.89 -5.02
CA TYR A 110 0.49 -9.47 -6.18
C TYR A 110 1.94 -9.80 -5.85
N ASP A 111 2.30 -11.08 -5.95
CA ASP A 111 3.64 -11.55 -5.61
C ASP A 111 4.76 -10.84 -6.37
N TYR A 112 4.54 -10.52 -7.66
CA TYR A 112 5.54 -9.83 -8.49
C TYR A 112 5.73 -8.35 -8.13
N MET A 113 4.79 -7.78 -7.38
CA MET A 113 4.85 -6.40 -6.89
C MET A 113 5.49 -6.32 -5.50
N LYS A 114 5.74 -7.44 -4.80
CA LYS A 114 6.31 -7.42 -3.45
C LYS A 114 7.64 -6.66 -3.37
N ASP A 115 8.49 -6.80 -4.38
CA ASP A 115 9.77 -6.11 -4.42
C ASP A 115 9.63 -4.58 -4.43
N ILE A 116 8.64 -4.05 -5.17
CA ILE A 116 8.39 -2.60 -5.18
C ILE A 116 7.81 -2.14 -3.85
N VAL A 117 6.89 -2.89 -3.24
CA VAL A 117 6.33 -2.55 -1.93
C VAL A 117 7.40 -2.50 -0.85
N VAL A 118 8.33 -3.48 -0.85
CA VAL A 118 9.44 -3.48 0.11
C VAL A 118 10.38 -2.32 -0.13
N GLN A 119 10.76 -2.04 -1.38
CA GLN A 119 11.63 -0.92 -1.70
C GLN A 119 11.04 0.40 -1.20
N GLU A 120 9.77 0.62 -1.50
CA GLU A 120 9.03 1.80 -1.09
C GLU A 120 8.89 1.93 0.43
N THR A 121 8.66 0.81 1.13
CA THR A 121 8.62 0.75 2.59
C THR A 121 9.98 1.12 3.19
N MET A 122 11.09 0.65 2.59
CA MET A 122 12.43 1.03 3.02
C MET A 122 12.66 2.53 2.83
N GLU A 123 12.28 3.10 1.69
CA GLU A 123 12.42 4.54 1.42
C GLU A 123 11.65 5.41 2.44
N ASP A 124 10.55 4.90 3.00
CA ASP A 124 9.77 5.61 4.02
C ASP A 124 10.34 5.46 5.44
N ILE A 125 10.89 4.30 5.78
CA ILE A 125 11.22 3.93 7.17
C ILE A 125 12.72 4.06 7.47
N ASP A 126 13.61 3.71 6.52
CA ASP A 126 15.08 3.81 6.66
C ASP A 126 15.51 5.28 6.57
N LYS A 127 15.49 5.98 7.72
CA LYS A 127 15.77 7.42 7.79
C LYS A 127 17.26 7.69 7.75
N ASN A 128 18.08 6.75 8.20
CA ASN A 128 19.53 6.92 8.27
C ASN A 128 20.24 6.46 6.98
N GLY A 129 19.55 5.73 6.10
CA GLY A 129 20.03 5.26 4.81
C GLY A 129 21.08 4.16 4.90
N ASP A 130 21.11 3.41 6.01
CA ASP A 130 22.07 2.33 6.22
C ASP A 130 21.65 1.01 5.55
N GLY A 131 20.43 0.97 4.97
CA GLY A 131 19.87 -0.19 4.28
C GLY A 131 19.22 -1.21 5.22
N PHE A 132 19.06 -0.87 6.50
CA PHE A 132 18.39 -1.68 7.50
C PHE A 132 17.28 -0.87 8.16
N ILE A 133 16.25 -1.55 8.64
CA ILE A 133 15.26 -0.93 9.54
C ILE A 133 15.58 -1.38 10.95
N ASP A 134 16.01 -0.46 11.81
CA ASP A 134 16.20 -0.73 13.23
C ASP A 134 14.90 -0.55 14.04
N LEU A 135 14.97 -0.84 15.34
CA LEU A 135 13.80 -0.74 16.22
C LEU A 135 13.27 0.70 16.33
N GLU A 136 14.13 1.71 16.27
CA GLU A 136 13.76 3.13 16.40
C GLU A 136 13.04 3.61 15.12
N GLU A 137 13.52 3.18 13.97
CA GLU A 137 12.89 3.37 12.67
C GLU A 137 11.56 2.63 12.58
N TYR A 138 11.51 1.35 13.02
CA TYR A 138 10.29 0.54 12.99
C TYR A 138 9.16 1.06 13.88
N ILE A 139 9.47 1.57 15.08
CA ILE A 139 8.46 2.11 16.01
C ILE A 139 8.02 3.53 15.64
N GLY A 140 8.63 4.13 14.61
CA GLY A 140 8.37 5.51 14.21
C GLY A 140 8.65 6.45 15.36
N TRP A 141 9.89 6.53 15.84
CA TRP A 141 10.25 7.54 16.82
C TRP A 141 10.26 8.93 16.16
N ASP A 142 9.11 9.58 16.33
CA ASP A 142 8.69 10.93 16.00
C ASP A 142 9.79 11.98 15.77
N ASP A 143 9.55 12.78 14.73
CA ASP A 143 10.05 14.11 14.40
C ASP A 143 9.88 15.20 15.48
N GLY A 144 9.65 14.82 16.74
CA GLY A 144 9.50 15.73 17.87
C GLY A 144 8.05 15.95 18.36
N THR A 145 7.04 15.28 17.82
CA THR A 145 5.62 15.49 18.22
C THR A 145 5.10 14.63 19.39
N GLY A 146 5.92 13.71 19.93
CA GLY A 146 5.65 12.98 21.17
C GLY A 146 4.53 11.92 21.13
N THR A 147 4.06 11.51 19.96
CA THR A 147 2.97 10.53 19.82
C THR A 147 3.49 9.14 19.48
N ARG A 148 3.38 8.23 20.44
CA ARG A 148 3.91 6.86 20.35
C ARG A 148 2.97 5.97 19.50
N ARG A 149 3.38 5.52 18.31
CA ARG A 149 2.68 4.46 17.58
C ARG A 149 2.85 3.13 18.32
N VAL A 150 1.75 2.43 18.61
CA VAL A 150 1.76 1.18 19.39
C VAL A 150 2.24 0.04 18.49
N GLY A 151 3.54 -0.22 18.49
CA GLY A 151 4.12 -1.38 17.79
C GLY A 151 3.51 -2.70 18.27
N HIS A 152 3.24 -3.62 17.34
CA HIS A 152 2.77 -4.97 17.64
C HIS A 152 3.87 -5.80 18.34
N SER A 153 3.51 -6.41 19.48
CA SER A 153 4.39 -7.27 20.29
C SER A 153 5.04 -8.44 19.51
N GLY A 154 4.42 -8.89 18.41
CA GLY A 154 4.88 -10.02 17.59
C GLY A 154 6.17 -9.76 16.80
N THR A 155 6.41 -8.52 16.36
CA THR A 155 7.54 -8.18 15.49
C THR A 155 8.88 -8.19 16.23
N ARG A 156 8.84 -7.92 17.55
CA ARG A 156 10.03 -7.91 18.42
C ARG A 156 10.71 -9.29 18.51
N HIS A 157 9.98 -10.37 18.22
CA HIS A 157 10.51 -11.73 18.20
C HIS A 157 11.19 -12.11 16.88
N SER A 158 10.95 -11.35 15.80
CA SER A 158 11.51 -11.59 14.47
C SER A 158 12.84 -10.88 14.24
N LEU A 159 13.22 -9.96 15.13
CA LEU A 159 14.49 -9.25 15.13
C LEU A 159 15.57 -10.16 15.75
N GLN A 160 16.22 -10.99 14.93
CA GLN A 160 17.22 -11.94 15.42
C GLN A 160 18.50 -11.23 15.89
N ASP A 161 18.79 -10.05 15.35
CA ASP A 161 19.93 -9.18 15.69
C ASP A 161 19.54 -7.72 16.06
N GLY A 162 18.24 -7.41 16.08
CA GLY A 162 17.73 -6.06 16.35
C GLY A 162 17.51 -5.18 15.11
N LYS A 163 17.78 -5.69 13.90
CA LYS A 163 17.58 -5.02 12.62
C LYS A 163 16.74 -5.89 11.67
N LEU A 164 16.24 -5.29 10.60
CA LEU A 164 15.59 -5.97 9.48
C LEU A 164 16.31 -5.61 8.18
N THR A 165 16.72 -6.64 7.44
CA THR A 165 17.23 -6.50 6.07
C THR A 165 16.11 -6.48 5.05
N ARG A 166 16.39 -5.95 3.85
CA ARG A 166 15.48 -6.03 2.70
C ARG A 166 15.02 -7.47 2.46
N GLU A 167 15.95 -8.42 2.48
CA GLU A 167 15.67 -9.84 2.22
C GLU A 167 14.71 -10.43 3.27
N GLU A 168 14.86 -10.06 4.54
CA GLU A 168 13.96 -10.51 5.61
C GLU A 168 12.56 -9.89 5.51
N ILE A 169 12.45 -8.65 5.04
CA ILE A 169 11.17 -7.98 4.82
C ILE A 169 10.44 -8.62 3.62
N VAL A 170 11.17 -8.99 2.56
CA VAL A 170 10.61 -9.73 1.42
C VAL A 170 10.13 -11.13 1.86
N ASP A 171 10.98 -11.90 2.57
CA ASP A 171 10.66 -13.26 3.01
C ASP A 171 9.45 -13.30 3.96
N LYS A 172 9.27 -12.24 4.76
CA LYS A 172 8.20 -12.11 5.73
C LYS A 172 7.20 -11.01 5.35
N SER A 173 6.98 -10.78 4.04
CA SER A 173 6.08 -9.72 3.55
C SER A 173 4.70 -9.75 4.22
N ASP A 174 4.15 -10.93 4.50
CA ASP A 174 2.84 -11.08 5.15
C ASP A 174 2.81 -10.54 6.59
N LEU A 175 3.96 -10.49 7.27
CA LEU A 175 4.11 -9.98 8.63
C LEU A 175 4.38 -8.47 8.65
N PHE A 176 5.18 -7.98 7.71
CA PHE A 176 5.69 -6.61 7.68
C PHE A 176 4.95 -5.67 6.73
N VAL A 177 4.35 -6.20 5.67
CA VAL A 177 3.68 -5.45 4.61
C VAL A 177 2.18 -5.76 4.58
N GLY A 178 1.81 -7.02 4.82
CA GLY A 178 0.42 -7.49 4.78
C GLY A 178 -0.34 -7.37 6.11
N SER A 179 0.33 -7.08 7.23
CA SER A 179 -0.35 -6.89 8.51
C SER A 179 -0.62 -5.40 8.74
N GLN A 180 -1.86 -5.07 9.10
CA GLN A 180 -2.25 -3.74 9.61
C GLN A 180 -1.39 -3.24 10.81
N ALA A 181 -0.38 -3.99 11.26
CA ALA A 181 0.58 -3.57 12.25
C ALA A 181 1.63 -2.58 11.72
N THR A 182 1.78 -2.43 10.40
CA THR A 182 2.64 -1.41 9.78
C THR A 182 1.87 -0.29 9.08
N ASP A 183 0.53 -0.30 9.15
CA ASP A 183 -0.45 0.63 8.52
C ASP A 183 0.21 1.91 7.99
N PHE A 184 0.77 1.73 6.80
CA PHE A 184 1.29 2.64 5.78
C PHE A 184 1.35 4.14 6.11
N GLY A 185 1.99 4.59 7.19
CA GLY A 185 2.23 6.02 7.42
C GLY A 185 0.98 6.91 7.65
N GLU A 186 -0.18 6.60 7.08
CA GLU A 186 -1.16 7.55 6.56
C GLU A 186 -2.33 6.70 5.97
N ALA A 187 -3.55 6.62 6.47
CA ALA A 187 -4.33 7.56 7.28
C ALA A 187 -4.28 9.03 6.84
N LEU A 188 -3.47 9.42 5.85
CA LEU A 188 -3.39 10.77 5.27
C LEU A 188 -3.49 10.65 3.74
N VAL A 189 -4.54 10.00 3.22
CA VAL A 189 -5.66 10.82 2.77
C VAL A 189 -6.94 10.42 3.50
N ARG A 190 -6.96 10.52 4.83
CA ARG A 190 -8.22 10.91 5.48
C ARG A 190 -8.36 12.42 5.29
N HIS A 191 -8.80 12.83 4.10
CA HIS A 191 -9.40 14.15 3.96
C HIS A 191 -10.88 14.00 4.27
N ASP A 192 -11.22 14.32 5.51
CA ASP A 192 -12.59 14.51 5.97
C ASP A 192 -13.26 15.59 5.09
N GLU A 193 -14.37 15.24 4.44
CA GLU A 193 -15.55 16.10 4.43
C GLU A 193 -16.79 15.23 4.67
N PHE A 194 -17.72 15.81 5.44
CA PHE A 194 -18.78 15.20 6.22
C PHE A 194 -19.87 14.42 5.44
#